data_AF-A0A101XBV2-F1
#
_entry.id   AF-A0A101XBV2-F1
#
_cell.length_a   1.000
_cell.length_b   1.000
_cell.length_c   1.000
_cell.angle_alpha   90.00
_cell.angle_beta   90.00
_cell.angle_gamma   90.00
#
_symmetry.space_group_name_H-M   'P 1'
#
loop_
_entity.id
_entity.type
_entity.pdbx_description
1 polymer ?
#
loop_
_entity_poly.entity_id
_entity_poly.type
_entity_poly.pdbx_seq_one_letter_code
_entity_poly.pdbx_strand_id
1 'polypeptide(L)'
;MEFAERAAARFREIFGAEAEVEILAAGPELVKAKFGGNMCYTCGTYDYFEDFAYILGDEAGEEWAVSGYEQLDGGEYVVEFRPRRLVGRAVRHVRIVLDGSAFDLRV
;
A
#
# COMPACT_ATOMS: atom_id res chain seq x y z
N MET A 1 11.92 -11.83 6.91
CA MET A 1 12.35 -10.49 7.37
C MET A 1 13.22 -9.83 6.32
N GLU A 2 14.31 -10.46 5.87
CA GLU A 2 15.26 -9.90 4.89
C GLU A 2 14.63 -9.27 3.62
N PHE A 3 13.64 -9.91 2.99
CA PHE A 3 13.05 -9.35 1.75
C PHE A 3 12.33 -8.02 1.97
N ALA A 4 11.65 -7.83 3.11
CA ALA A 4 10.94 -6.60 3.42
C ALA A 4 11.92 -5.45 3.70
N GLU A 5 13.06 -5.75 4.32
CA GLU A 5 14.12 -4.75 4.55
C GLU A 5 14.82 -4.36 3.25
N ARG A 6 15.07 -5.30 2.34
CA ARG A 6 15.57 -4.99 0.98
C ARG A 6 14.57 -4.16 0.19
N ALA A 7 13.28 -4.49 0.28
CA ALA A 7 12.23 -3.71 -0.35
C ALA A 7 12.19 -2.27 0.19
N ALA A 8 12.31 -2.09 1.50
CA ALA A 8 12.40 -0.77 2.13
C ALA A 8 13.65 0.01 1.72
N ALA A 9 14.81 -0.65 1.61
CA ALA A 9 16.03 -0.02 1.12
C ALA A 9 15.85 0.48 -0.33
N ARG A 10 15.32 -0.38 -1.21
CA ARG A 10 15.07 -0.03 -2.61
C ARG A 10 14.02 1.06 -2.77
N PHE A 11 12.95 1.03 -1.96
CA PHE A 11 11.95 2.10 -1.94
C PHE A 11 12.60 3.43 -1.54
N ARG A 12 13.49 3.43 -0.54
CA ARG A 12 14.23 4.64 -0.12
C ARG A 12 15.15 5.17 -1.22
N GLU A 13 15.77 4.30 -2.02
CA GLU A 13 16.60 4.73 -3.16
C GLU A 13 15.79 5.47 -4.23
N ILE A 14 14.52 5.08 -4.43
CA ILE A 14 13.65 5.65 -5.46
C ILE A 14 12.91 6.89 -4.93
N PHE A 15 12.32 6.78 -3.72
CA PHE A 15 11.36 7.74 -3.18
C PHE A 15 11.85 8.46 -1.92
N GLY A 16 13.06 8.19 -1.43
CA GLY A 16 13.51 8.65 -0.10
C GLY A 16 13.59 10.17 0.09
N ALA A 17 13.49 10.96 -0.98
CA ALA A 17 13.34 12.42 -0.90
C ALA A 17 11.90 12.86 -0.54
N GLU A 18 10.91 12.04 -0.89
CA GLU A 18 9.48 12.34 -0.82
C GLU A 18 8.78 11.53 0.27
N ALA A 19 9.05 10.23 0.35
CA ALA A 19 8.35 9.30 1.25
C ALA A 19 9.35 8.45 2.04
N GLU A 20 9.08 8.30 3.33
CA GLU A 20 9.82 7.42 4.22
C GLU A 20 9.00 6.15 4.48
N VAL A 21 9.69 5.00 4.50
CA VAL A 21 9.10 3.70 4.83
C VAL A 21 9.89 3.01 5.94
N GLU A 22 9.17 2.53 6.95
CA GLU A 22 9.71 1.77 8.09
C GLU A 22 8.96 0.44 8.22
N ILE A 23 9.67 -0.68 8.31
CA ILE A 23 9.05 -2.00 8.49
C ILE A 23 8.72 -2.21 9.97
N LEU A 24 7.43 -2.32 10.28
CA LEU A 24 6.94 -2.57 11.64
C LEU A 24 6.87 -4.08 11.95
N ALA A 25 6.52 -4.88 10.95
CA ALA A 25 6.48 -6.34 11.06
C ALA A 25 6.65 -6.98 9.69
N ALA A 26 7.34 -8.13 9.63
CA ALA A 26 7.49 -8.87 8.39
C ALA A 26 7.42 -10.39 8.63
N GLY A 27 6.49 -11.05 7.93
CA GLY A 27 6.30 -12.49 7.91
C GLY A 27 6.00 -12.99 6.49
N PRO A 28 5.78 -14.30 6.33
CA PRO A 28 5.55 -14.91 5.02
C PRO A 28 4.23 -14.51 4.37
N GLU A 29 3.23 -14.09 5.16
CA GLU A 29 1.88 -13.79 4.65
C GLU A 29 1.40 -12.38 4.99
N LEU A 30 2.21 -11.62 5.74
CA LEU A 30 1.86 -10.28 6.20
C LEU A 30 3.14 -9.47 6.36
N VAL A 31 3.15 -8.28 5.78
CA VAL A 31 4.14 -7.24 6.04
C VAL A 31 3.38 -5.99 6.48
N LYS A 32 3.83 -5.36 7.56
CA LYS A 32 3.34 -4.06 8.02
C LYS A 32 4.44 -3.03 7.85
N ALA A 33 4.13 -1.94 7.20
CA ALA A 33 5.05 -0.82 7.05
C ALA A 33 4.38 0.50 7.43
N LYS A 34 5.15 1.38 8.07
CA LYS A 34 4.77 2.76 8.35
C LYS A 34 5.28 3.64 7.22
N PHE A 35 4.40 4.42 6.61
CA PHE A 35 4.71 5.44 5.61
C PHE A 35 4.55 6.83 6.21
N GLY A 36 5.48 7.72 5.89
CA GLY A 36 5.43 9.11 6.34
C GLY A 36 6.45 9.98 5.62
N GLY A 37 6.92 11.01 6.32
CA GLY A 37 7.84 12.02 5.76
C GLY A 37 7.08 13.10 5.00
N ASN A 38 7.70 13.63 3.94
CA ASN A 38 7.19 14.75 3.14
C ASN A 38 6.20 14.32 2.05
N MET A 39 5.61 13.13 2.18
CA MET A 39 4.77 12.55 1.14
C MET A 39 3.54 13.40 0.86
N CYS A 40 2.99 13.32 -0.35
CA CYS A 40 1.72 13.98 -0.63
C CYS A 40 0.58 13.24 0.09
N TYR A 41 -0.04 13.90 1.07
CA TYR A 41 -1.16 13.36 1.86
C TYR A 41 -2.54 13.58 1.22
N THR A 42 -2.61 14.23 0.05
CA THR A 42 -3.87 14.67 -0.58
C THR A 42 -4.18 13.94 -1.88
N CYS A 43 -3.20 13.81 -2.78
CA CYS A 43 -3.33 13.05 -4.03
C CYS A 43 -2.06 12.21 -4.24
N GLY A 44 -2.24 10.89 -4.40
CA GLY A 44 -1.14 9.96 -4.69
C GLY A 44 -0.55 9.22 -3.47
N THR A 45 -1.10 9.40 -2.26
CA THR A 45 -0.68 8.63 -1.08
C THR A 45 -0.75 7.12 -1.32
N TYR A 46 -1.85 6.66 -1.91
CA TYR A 46 -2.07 5.24 -2.19
C TYR A 46 -1.09 4.69 -3.25
N ASP A 47 -0.63 5.53 -4.17
CA ASP A 47 0.32 5.13 -5.21
C ASP A 47 1.65 4.68 -4.58
N TYR A 48 2.14 5.36 -3.54
CA TYR A 48 3.32 4.91 -2.79
C TYR A 48 3.13 3.52 -2.16
N PHE A 49 1.92 3.18 -1.74
CA PHE A 49 1.62 1.87 -1.17
C PHE A 49 1.64 0.81 -2.28
N GLU A 50 1.05 1.08 -3.44
CA GLU A 50 1.08 0.18 -4.58
C GLU A 50 2.51 -0.01 -5.13
N ASP A 51 3.29 1.06 -5.24
CA ASP A 51 4.69 1.01 -5.63
C ASP A 51 5.51 0.16 -4.65
N PHE A 52 5.31 0.33 -3.35
CA PHE A 52 5.95 -0.50 -2.35
C PHE A 52 5.50 -1.97 -2.44
N ALA A 53 4.22 -2.24 -2.68
CA ALA A 53 3.73 -3.60 -2.87
C ALA A 53 4.38 -4.29 -4.08
N TYR A 54 4.61 -3.54 -5.16
CA TYR A 54 5.32 -4.03 -6.34
C TYR A 54 6.78 -4.36 -6.03
N ILE A 55 7.50 -3.44 -5.38
CA ILE A 55 8.89 -3.66 -4.96
C ILE A 55 9.00 -4.85 -4.00
N LEU A 56 8.07 -4.94 -3.04
CA LEU A 56 7.99 -6.06 -2.09
C LEU A 56 7.81 -7.39 -2.82
N GLY A 57 7.00 -7.41 -3.89
CA GLY A 57 6.79 -8.60 -4.69
C GLY A 57 8.04 -9.04 -5.48
N ASP A 58 8.78 -8.09 -6.05
CA ASP A 58 10.05 -8.36 -6.72
C ASP A 58 11.08 -8.99 -5.75
N GLU A 59 11.17 -8.47 -4.53
CA GLU A 59 12.08 -8.99 -3.50
C GLU A 59 11.63 -10.32 -2.88
N ALA A 60 10.32 -10.58 -2.84
CA ALA A 60 9.72 -11.80 -2.29
C ALA A 60 9.61 -12.94 -3.31
N GLY A 61 9.64 -12.63 -4.61
CA GLY A 61 9.44 -13.61 -5.69
C GLY A 61 7.97 -14.05 -5.88
N GLU A 62 7.02 -13.30 -5.33
CA GLU A 62 5.57 -13.51 -5.54
C GLU A 62 4.84 -12.15 -5.55
N GLU A 63 3.63 -12.07 -6.10
CA GLU A 63 2.88 -10.81 -6.09
C GLU A 63 2.35 -10.47 -4.69
N TRP A 64 2.57 -9.24 -4.25
CA TRP A 64 1.99 -8.68 -3.02
C TRP A 64 1.03 -7.54 -3.35
N ALA A 65 0.08 -7.30 -2.45
CA ALA A 65 -0.88 -6.20 -2.58
C ALA A 65 -1.20 -5.58 -1.22
N VAL A 66 -1.64 -4.33 -1.27
CA VAL A 66 -2.23 -3.64 -0.13
C VAL A 66 -3.51 -4.38 0.28
N SER A 67 -3.53 -4.85 1.52
CA SER A 67 -4.67 -5.52 2.14
C SER A 67 -5.49 -4.60 3.05
N GLY A 68 -4.87 -3.53 3.52
CA GLY A 68 -5.50 -2.50 4.36
C GLY A 68 -4.50 -1.40 4.70
N TYR A 69 -5.01 -0.25 5.14
CA TYR A 69 -4.20 0.82 5.71
C TYR A 69 -5.01 1.60 6.73
N GLU A 70 -4.32 2.20 7.70
CA GLU A 70 -4.87 3.08 8.71
C GLU A 70 -4.01 4.35 8.77
N GLN A 71 -4.66 5.52 8.85
CA GLN A 71 -3.97 6.78 9.09
C GLN A 71 -3.90 7.04 10.60
N LEU A 72 -2.71 7.35 11.09
CA LEU A 72 -2.46 7.76 12.47
C LEU A 72 -2.77 9.25 12.66
N ASP A 73 -2.98 9.68 13.91
CA ASP A 73 -3.26 11.09 14.24
C ASP A 73 -2.16 12.07 13.78
N GLY A 74 -0.91 11.59 13.65
CA GLY A 74 0.23 12.37 13.15
C GLY A 74 0.26 12.55 11.63
N GLY A 75 -0.68 11.92 10.92
CA GLY A 75 -0.78 11.94 9.46
C GLY A 75 -0.11 10.76 8.78
N GLU A 76 0.83 10.07 9.44
CA GLU A 76 1.48 8.87 8.91
C GLU A 76 0.50 7.72 8.70
N TYR A 77 0.86 6.78 7.83
CA TYR A 77 0.04 5.62 7.52
C TYR A 77 0.69 4.33 7.97
N VAL A 78 -0.09 3.44 8.58
CA VAL A 78 0.30 2.03 8.76
C VAL A 78 -0.40 1.22 7.68
N VAL A 79 0.39 0.57 6.83
CA VAL A 79 -0.11 -0.18 5.67
C VAL A 79 0.19 -1.66 5.86
N GLU A 80 -0.82 -2.49 5.61
CA GLU A 80 -0.74 -3.94 5.68
C GLU A 80 -0.70 -4.53 4.27
N PHE A 81 0.37 -5.26 3.97
CA PHE A 81 0.57 -5.97 2.72
C PHE A 81 0.41 -7.46 2.93
N ARG A 82 -0.21 -8.13 1.95
CA ARG A 82 -0.30 -9.59 1.91
C ARG A 82 -0.01 -10.10 0.49
N PRO A 83 0.43 -11.37 0.35
CA PRO A 83 0.42 -12.04 -0.94
C PRO A 83 -0.90 -11.86 -1.67
N ARG A 84 -0.86 -11.56 -2.97
CA ARG A 84 -2.04 -11.29 -3.79
C ARG A 84 -3.04 -12.44 -3.77
N ARG A 85 -2.55 -13.68 -3.60
CA ARG A 85 -3.37 -14.90 -3.41
C ARG A 85 -4.26 -14.86 -2.17
N LEU A 86 -3.92 -14.06 -1.16
CA LEU A 86 -4.65 -13.90 0.10
C LEU A 86 -5.51 -12.64 0.13
N VAL A 87 -5.20 -11.65 -0.70
CA VAL A 87 -6.03 -10.46 -0.88
C VAL A 87 -7.18 -10.84 -1.80
N GLY A 88 -8.35 -11.11 -1.23
CA GLY A 88 -9.58 -11.38 -1.98
C GLY A 88 -9.78 -10.35 -3.09
N ARG A 89 -10.47 -10.73 -4.17
CA ARG A 89 -10.76 -9.81 -5.29
C ARG A 89 -11.43 -8.56 -4.69
N ALA A 90 -10.76 -7.42 -4.71
CA ALA A 90 -11.31 -6.17 -4.21
C ALA A 90 -12.58 -5.88 -5.01
N VAL A 91 -13.75 -6.06 -4.39
CA VAL A 91 -15.02 -5.67 -4.99
C VAL A 91 -15.07 -4.16 -4.85
N ARG A 92 -14.73 -3.46 -5.92
CA ARG A 92 -14.82 -2.01 -5.99
C ARG A 92 -16.30 -1.68 -6.09
N HIS A 93 -16.85 -1.06 -5.06
CA HIS A 93 -18.18 -0.48 -5.11
C HIS A 93 -18.07 0.93 -5.71
N VAL A 94 -18.40 1.06 -6.99
CA VAL A 94 -18.40 2.33 -7.70
C VAL A 94 -19.82 2.88 -7.71
N ARG A 95 -20.05 3.99 -6.99
CA ARG A 95 -21.32 4.71 -7.06
C ARG A 95 -21.20 5.82 -8.11
N ILE A 96 -21.89 5.67 -9.24
CA ILE A 96 -21.97 6.65 -10.30
C ILE A 96 -23.24 7.48 -10.10
N VAL A 97 -23.14 8.80 -10.00
CA VAL A 97 -24.32 9.69 -9.93
C VAL A 97 -24.45 10.46 -11.24
N LEU A 98 -25.53 10.22 -11.98
CA LEU A 98 -25.86 10.90 -13.24
C LEU A 98 -27.27 11.50 -13.14
N ASP A 99 -27.38 12.81 -13.35
CA ASP A 99 -28.66 13.55 -13.35
C ASP A 99 -29.52 13.28 -12.09
N GLY A 100 -28.88 13.24 -10.92
CA GLY A 100 -29.54 12.95 -9.63
C GLY A 100 -29.88 11.48 -9.39
N SER A 101 -29.64 10.58 -10.36
CA SER A 101 -29.80 9.14 -10.21
C SER A 101 -28.48 8.49 -9.80
N ALA A 102 -28.50 7.66 -8.75
CA ALA A 102 -27.34 6.90 -8.30
C ALA A 102 -27.37 5.47 -8.87
N PHE A 103 -26.23 5.02 -9.40
CA PHE A 103 -25.98 3.68 -9.90
C PHE A 103 -24.86 3.05 -9.09
N ASP A 104 -25.12 1.91 -8.48
CA ASP A 104 -24.16 1.18 -7.67
C ASP A 104 -23.61 0.00 -8.50
N LEU A 105 -22.34 0.10 -8.91
CA LEU A 105 -21.64 -0.94 -9.66
C LEU A 105 -20.67 -1.68 -8.72
N ARG A 106 -20.69 -3.02 -8.80
CA ARG A 106 -19.69 -3.87 -8.13
C ARG A 106 -18.76 -4.43 -9.19
N VAL A 107 -17.49 -4.00 -9.19
CA VAL A 107 -16.44 -4.39 -10.15
C VAL A 107 -15.31 -5.15 -9.47
#